data_AF-A0A7X9EV95-F1
#
_entry.id   AF-A0A7X9EV95-F1
#
_cell.length_a   1.000
_cell.length_b   1.000
_cell.length_c   1.000
_cell.angle_alpha   90.00
_cell.angle_beta   90.00
_cell.angle_gamma   90.00
#
_symmetry.space_group_name_H-M   'P 1'
#
loop_
_entity.id
_entity.type
_entity.pdbx_description
1 polymer ?
#
loop_
_entity_poly.entity_id
_entity_poly.type
_entity_poly.pdbx_seq_one_letter_code
_entity_poly.pdbx_strand_id
1 'polypeptide(L)' 'MNKGDLFTVDLDGKMMTVCVLGSYQEETSGEKMLILAVVNEENLLYVSAEDLDRLFSIDEYCH' A
#
# COMPACT_ATOMS: atom_id res chain seq x y z
N MET A 1 -5.05 -0.62 -12.20
CA MET A 1 -4.77 -0.67 -10.75
C MET A 1 -3.73 -1.72 -10.53
N ASN A 2 -2.50 -1.24 -10.41
CA ASN A 2 -1.31 -2.01 -10.17
C ASN A 2 -0.93 -1.90 -8.70
N LYS A 3 -0.12 -2.84 -8.21
CA LYS A 3 0.46 -2.75 -6.87
C LYS A 3 1.25 -1.43 -6.74
N GLY A 4 0.99 -0.68 -5.69
CA GLY A 4 1.59 0.62 -5.42
C GLY A 4 0.77 1.83 -5.90
N ASP A 5 -0.30 1.62 -6.68
CA ASP A 5 -1.19 2.72 -7.05
C ASP A 5 -1.91 3.27 -5.81
N LEU A 6 -1.94 4.60 -5.67
CA LEU A 6 -2.75 5.33 -4.69
C LEU A 6 -3.89 6.09 -5.38
N PHE A 7 -5.07 6.05 -4.77
CA PHE A 7 -6.25 6.81 -5.23
C PHE A 7 -7.26 6.96 -4.09
N THR A 8 -8.16 7.92 -4.24
CA THR A 8 -9.25 8.17 -3.30
C THR A 8 -10.52 7.50 -3.80
N VAL A 9 -11.20 6.79 -2.90
CA VAL A 9 -12.50 6.14 -3.14
C VAL A 9 -13.56 6.70 -2.21
N ASP A 10 -14.79 6.75 -2.67
CA ASP A 10 -15.96 6.93 -1.82
C ASP A 10 -16.45 5.55 -1.37
N LEU A 11 -16.40 5.30 -0.06
CA LEU A 11 -16.97 4.12 0.57
C LEU A 11 -18.03 4.56 1.57
N ASP A 12 -19.29 4.26 1.26
CA ASP A 12 -20.46 4.61 2.08
C ASP A 12 -20.57 6.11 2.43
N GLY A 13 -20.23 6.98 1.48
CA GLY A 13 -20.27 8.44 1.64
C GLY A 13 -19.02 9.01 2.33
N LYS A 14 -18.01 8.18 2.58
CA LYS A 14 -16.74 8.58 3.17
C LYS A 14 -15.62 8.47 2.13
N MET A 15 -15.01 9.62 1.82
CA MET A 15 -13.81 9.67 0.99
C MET A 15 -12.62 9.09 1.78
N MET A 16 -11.95 8.10 1.21
CA MET A 16 -10.78 7.47 1.80
C MET A 16 -9.70 7.27 0.74
N THR A 17 -8.46 7.62 1.08
CA THR A 17 -7.31 7.30 0.23
C THR A 17 -6.84 5.88 0.52
N VAL A 18 -6.64 5.09 -0.53
CA VAL A 18 -6.24 3.69 -0.44
C VAL A 18 -5.04 3.41 -1.33
N CYS A 19 -4.25 2.41 -0.96
CA CYS A 19 -3.11 1.89 -1.72
C CYS A 19 -3.35 0.43 -2.12
N VAL A 20 -3.09 0.08 -3.38
CA VAL A 20 -3.22 -1.31 -3.86
C VAL A 20 -1.99 -2.11 -3.43
N LEU A 21 -2.22 -3.15 -2.63
CA LEU A 21 -1.17 -4.08 -2.20
C LEU A 21 -1.02 -5.28 -3.15
N GLY A 22 -2.09 -5.63 -3.85
CA GLY A 22 -2.11 -6.74 -4.79
C GLY A 22 -3.50 -7.04 -5.32
N SER A 23 -3.58 -8.11 -6.11
CA SER A 23 -4.84 -8.63 -6.63
C SER A 23 -4.81 -10.15 -6.66
N TYR A 24 -5.97 -10.77 -6.52
CA TYR A 24 -6.15 -12.22 -6.69
C TYR A 24 -7.43 -12.49 -7.48
N GLN A 25 -7.58 -13.72 -7.94
CA GLN A 25 -8.80 -14.17 -8.60
C GLN A 25 -9.61 -15.00 -7.59
N GLU A 26 -10.84 -14.59 -7.32
CA GLU A 26 -11.70 -15.29 -6.36
C GLU A 26 -12.17 -16.62 -6.97
N GLU A 27 -12.04 -17.70 -6.21
CA GLU A 27 -12.15 -19.06 -6.74
C GLU A 27 -13.58 -19.42 -7.17
N THR A 28 -14.60 -18.84 -6.54
CA THR A 28 -16.01 -19.20 -6.77
C THR A 28 -16.60 -18.46 -7.97
N SER A 29 -16.40 -17.15 -8.06
CA SER A 29 -16.95 -16.27 -9.08
C SER A 29 -15.98 -16.04 -10.25
N GLY A 30 -14.68 -16.27 -10.04
CA GLY A 30 -13.64 -15.93 -11.00
C GLY A 30 -13.36 -14.42 -11.09
N GLU A 31 -13.99 -13.60 -10.25
CA GLU A 31 -13.81 -12.15 -10.26
C GLU A 31 -12.42 -11.75 -9.78
N LYS A 32 -11.89 -10.67 -10.36
CA LYS A 32 -10.63 -10.09 -9.94
C LYS A 32 -10.85 -9.21 -8.72
N MET A 33 -10.28 -9.63 -7.60
CA MET A 33 -10.34 -8.92 -6.32
C MET A 33 -9.07 -8.12 -6.08
N LEU A 34 -9.19 -6.98 -5.41
CA LEU A 34 -8.07 -6.11 -5.02
C LEU A 34 -7.87 -6.16 -3.50
N ILE A 35 -6.62 -6.20 -3.08
CA ILE A 35 -6.23 -6.03 -1.68
C ILE A 35 -5.81 -4.58 -1.50
N LEU A 36 -6.52 -3.85 -0.65
CA LEU A 36 -6.34 -2.42 -0.44
C LEU A 36 -5.91 -2.13 1.00
N ALA A 37 -4.91 -1.27 1.17
CA ALA A 37 -4.57 -0.65 2.46
C ALA A 37 -5.25 0.71 2.55
N VAL A 38 -5.92 0.98 3.67
CA VAL A 38 -6.45 2.32 3.96
C VAL A 38 -5.31 3.20 4.45
N VAL A 39 -5.17 4.37 3.83
CA VAL A 39 -4.13 5.34 4.16
C VAL A 39 -4.75 6.44 4.99
N ASN A 40 -4.18 6.71 6.17
CA ASN A 40 -4.45 7.95 6.87
C ASN A 40 -3.47 9.01 6.35
N GLU A 41 -4.00 10.01 5.65
CA GLU A 41 -3.18 11.08 5.06
C GLU A 41 -2.42 11.89 6.10
N GLU A 42 -2.93 11.99 7.33
CA GLU A 42 -2.25 12.69 8.43
C GLU A 42 -0.98 11.98 8.90
N ASN A 43 -0.86 10.67 8.63
CA ASN A 43 0.27 9.84 9.05
C ASN A 43 1.17 9.42 7.89
N LEU A 44 1.04 10.04 6.71
CA LEU A 44 1.90 9.77 5.58
C LEU A 44 3.28 10.40 5.79
N LEU A 45 4.32 9.56 5.73
CA LEU A 45 5.70 9.99 5.71
C LEU A 45 6.26 9.85 4.29
N TYR A 46 6.77 10.94 3.74
CA TYR A 46 7.45 10.95 2.44
C TYR A 46 8.96 10.90 2.69
N VAL A 47 9.60 9.82 2.23
CA VAL A 47 11.05 9.66 2.30
C VAL A 47 11.59 9.24 0.94
N SER A 48 12.83 9.60 0.63
CA SER A 48 13.52 9.05 -0.53
C SER A 48 13.90 7.60 -0.27
N ALA A 49 13.99 6.78 -1.33
CA ALA A 49 14.49 5.42 -1.20
C ALA A 49 15.93 5.39 -0.65
N GLU A 50 16.77 6.36 -1.06
CA GLU A 50 18.15 6.48 -0.57
C GLU A 50 18.21 6.72 0.94
N ASP A 51 17.31 7.55 1.49
CA ASP A 51 17.23 7.81 2.93
C ASP A 51 16.71 6.59 3.69
N LEU A 52 15.74 5.87 3.11
CA LEU A 52 15.22 4.64 3.68
C LEU A 52 16.30 3.55 3.76
N ASP A 53 17.04 3.33 2.67
CA ASP A 53 18.14 2.36 2.64
C ASP A 53 19.17 2.69 3.72
N ARG A 54 19.53 3.96 3.91
CA ARG A 54 20.45 4.39 4.98
C ARG A 54 19.92 4.12 6.39
N LEU A 55 18.60 4.23 6.60
CA LEU A 55 17.96 3.99 7.89
C LEU A 55 17.87 2.50 8.25
N PHE A 56 17.64 1.64 7.25
CA PHE A 56 17.47 0.20 7.44
C PHE A 56 18.74 -0.63 7.21
N SER A 57 19.85 -0.03 6.74
CA SER A 57 21.16 -0.67 6.60
C SER A 57 21.88 -0.96 7.94
N ILE A 58 21.19 -0.91 9.08
CA ILE A 58 21.80 -1.10 10.41
C ILE A 58 21.90 -2.59 10.82
N ASP A 59 21.27 -3.53 10.08
CA ASP A 59 21.23 -4.96 10.47
C ASP A 59 22.16 -5.92 9.68
N GLU A 60 23.11 -5.43 8.88
CA GLU A 60 24.21 -6.29 8.36
C GLU A 60 25.34 -6.54 9.39
N TYR A 61 25.11 -6.28 10.68
CA TYR A 61 26.07 -6.53 11.78
C TYR A 61 25.59 -7.50 12.86
N CYS A 62 24.75 -8.48 12.51
CA CYS A 62 24.53 -9.67 13.36
C CYS A 62 24.90 -10.94 12.58
N HIS A 63 26.20 -11.19 12.50
CA HIS A 63 26.80 -12.50 12.25
C HIS A 63 26.94 -13.29 13.55
#